data_AF-A0ABD0RRS7-F1
#
_entry.id   AF-A0ABD0RRS7-F1
#
_cell.length_a   1.000
_cell.length_b   1.000
_cell.length_c   1.000
_cell.angle_alpha   90.00
_cell.angle_beta   90.00
_cell.angle_gamma   90.00
#
_symmetry.space_group_name_H-M   'P 1'
#
loop_
_entity.id
_entity.type
_entity.pdbx_description
1 polymer ?
#
loop_
_entity_poly.entity_id
_entity_poly.type
_entity_poly.pdbx_seq_one_letter_code
_entity_poly.pdbx_strand_id
1 'polypeptide(L)' 'GRLKLPSKREIYVAIKSLKAGYSEKQRRDFLSEASIMGQFDHPNIIRLEGVVTR' A
#
# COMPACT_ATOMS: atom_id res chain seq x y z
N GLY A 1 -1.59 -9.17 -6.57
CA GLY A 1 -2.50 -9.97 -5.73
C GLY A 1 -3.94 -9.58 -5.99
N ARG A 2 -4.89 -10.14 -5.24
CA ARG A 2 -6.31 -9.78 -5.30
C ARG A 2 -6.73 -9.16 -3.97
N LEU A 3 -7.38 -8.00 -4.01
CA LEU A 3 -7.98 -7.36 -2.84
C LEU A 3 -9.49 -7.57 -2.89
N LYS A 4 -10.05 -8.11 -1.81
CA LYS A 4 -11.50 -8.24 -1.63
C LYS A 4 -12.01 -7.02 -0.87
N LEU A 5 -12.83 -6.23 -1.54
CA LEU A 5 -13.46 -5.05 -0.95
C LEU A 5 -14.62 -5.46 -0.02
N PRO A 6 -15.04 -4.59 0.92
CA PRO A 6 -16.22 -4.84 1.77
C PRO A 6 -17.49 -5.17 0.97
N SER A 7 -17.61 -4.63 -0.25
CA SER A 7 -18.69 -4.92 -1.19
C SER A 7 -18.64 -6.33 -1.82
N LYS A 8 -17.72 -7.20 -1.38
CA LYS A 8 -17.41 -8.52 -1.95
C LYS A 8 -16.87 -8.50 -3.38
N ARG A 9 -16.64 -7.34 -3.98
CA ARG A 9 -15.93 -7.19 -5.26
C ARG A 9 -14.44 -7.49 -5.07
N GLU A 10 -13.84 -8.17 -6.04
CA GLU A 10 -12.40 -8.37 -6.13
C GLU A 10 -11.78 -7.44 -7.16
N ILE A 11 -10.61 -6.91 -6.85
CA ILE A 11 -9.80 -6.10 -7.77
C ILE A 11 -8.36 -6.61 -7.79
N TYR A 12 -7.71 -6.48 -8.94
CA TYR A 12 -6.28 -6.73 -9.07
C TYR A 12 -5.49 -5.57 -8.46
N VAL A 13 -4.49 -5.90 -7.64
CA VAL A 13 -3.65 -4.92 -6.96
C VAL A 13 -2.17 -5.29 -7.07
N ALA A 14 -1.31 -4.28 -7.12
CA ALA A 14 0.10 -4.45 -6.84
C ALA A 14 0.29 -4.62 -5.32
N ILE A 15 1.16 -5.54 -4.91
CA ILE A 15 1.51 -5.74 -3.50
C ILE A 15 3.02 -5.55 -3.37
N LYS A 16 3.42 -4.50 -2.66
CA LYS A 16 4.80 -4.29 -2.23
C LYS A 16 4.91 -4.79 -0.80
N SER A 17 5.93 -5.58 -0.50
CA SER A 17 6.16 -6.13 0.85
C SER A 17 7.53 -5.72 1.36
N LEU A 18 7.61 -5.39 2.65
CA LEU A 18 8.88 -5.14 3.32
C LEU A 18 9.51 -6.47 3.72
N LYS A 19 10.79 -6.67 3.38
CA LYS A 19 11.51 -7.92 3.66
C LYS A 19 11.68 -8.13 5.17
N ALA A 20 11.70 -9.39 5.61
CA ALA A 20 12.07 -9.72 6.98
C ALA A 20 13.49 -9.21 7.32
N GLY A 21 13.72 -8.88 8.59
CA GLY A 21 15.00 -8.32 9.05
C GLY A 21 15.25 -6.88 8.59
N TYR A 22 14.20 -6.14 8.22
CA TYR A 22 14.33 -4.73 7.89
C TYR A 22 14.88 -3.93 9.08
N SER A 23 15.60 -2.86 8.78
CA SER A 23 15.94 -1.81 9.76
C SER A 23 14.75 -0.86 9.96
N GLU A 24 14.72 -0.18 11.11
CA GLU A 24 13.69 0.84 11.38
C GLU A 24 13.67 1.97 10.34
N LYS A 25 14.82 2.32 9.76
CA LYS A 25 14.88 3.29 8.66
C LYS A 25 14.13 2.77 7.43
N GLN A 26 14.37 1.52 7.02
CA GLN A 26 13.69 0.93 5.87
C GLN A 26 12.18 0.82 6.11
N ARG A 27 11.74 0.52 7.34
CA ARG A 27 10.32 0.53 7.68
C ARG A 27 9.71 1.92 7.53
N ARG A 28 10.37 2.96 8.06
CA ARG A 28 9.89 4.34 7.94
C ARG A 28 9.83 4.79 6.49
N ASP A 29 10.89 4.55 5.71
CA ASP A 29 10.93 4.93 4.30
C ASP A 29 9.81 4.21 3.51
N PHE A 30 9.63 2.90 3.75
CA PHE A 30 8.58 2.11 3.12
C PHE A 30 7.16 2.62 3.42
N LEU A 31 6.88 2.97 4.69
CA LEU A 31 5.57 3.50 5.07
C LEU A 31 5.38 4.96 4.64
N SER A 32 6.47 5.74 4.55
CA SER A 32 6.43 7.13 4.07
C SER A 32 5.94 7.22 2.63
N GLU A 33 6.36 6.30 1.74
CA GLU A 33 5.82 6.21 0.38
C GLU A 33 4.29 6.07 0.39
N ALA A 34 3.75 5.17 1.21
CA ALA A 34 2.31 4.99 1.34
C ALA A 34 1.63 6.26 1.90
N SER A 35 2.21 6.91 2.90
CA SER A 35 1.69 8.17 3.43
C SER A 35 1.64 9.29 2.39
N ILE A 36 2.57 9.33 1.45
CA ILE A 36 2.56 10.31 0.34
C ILE A 36 1.49 9.92 -0.67
N MET A 37 1.44 8.66 -1.10
CA MET A 37 0.45 8.18 -2.07
C MET A 37 -0.99 8.36 -1.58
N GLY A 38 -1.24 8.13 -0.29
CA GLY A 38 -2.57 8.23 0.32
C GLY A 38 -3.14 9.66 0.40
N GLN A 39 -2.34 10.69 0.09
CA GLN A 39 -2.80 12.08 0.03
C GLN A 39 -3.49 12.41 -1.29
N PHE A 40 -3.38 11.56 -2.32
CA PHE A 40 -3.90 11.83 -3.65
C PHE A 40 -5.05 10.89 -4.01
N ASP A 41 -6.09 11.46 -4.63
CA ASP A 41 -7.15 10.73 -5.32
C ASP A 41 -7.35 11.37 -6.70
N HIS A 42 -6.69 10.81 -7.71
CA HIS A 42 -6.69 11.35 -9.07
C HIS A 42 -6.51 10.21 -10.10
N PRO A 43 -7.23 10.21 -11.23
CA PRO A 43 -7.20 9.12 -12.21
C PRO A 43 -5.82 8.84 -12.82
N ASN A 44 -4.90 9.81 -12.80
CA ASN A 44 -3.53 9.66 -13.30
C ASN A 44 -2.46 9.50 -12.21
N ILE A 45 -2.86 9.30 -10.96
CA ILE A 45 -1.95 9.00 -9.84
C ILE A 45 -2.24 7.57 -9.38
N ILE A 46 -1.20 6.80 -9.09
CA ILE A 46 -1.36 5.43 -8.61
C ILE A 46 -2.07 5.47 -7.25
N ARG A 47 -3.26 4.86 -7.21
CA ARG A 47 -4.08 4.79 -6.01
C ARG A 47 -3.48 3.86 -4.98
N LEU A 48 -3.36 4.34 -3.74
CA LEU A 48 -3.09 3.49 -2.59
C LEU A 48 -4.40 2.81 -2.14
N GLU A 49 -4.50 1.51 -2.34
CA GLU A 49 -5.65 0.72 -1.89
C GLU A 49 -5.67 0.51 -0.36
N GLY A 50 -4.49 0.44 0.26
CA GLY A 50 -4.35 0.31 1.70
C GLY A 50 -2.95 -0.14 2.13
N VAL A 51 -2.74 -0.17 3.45
CA VAL A 51 -1.53 -0.68 4.10
C VAL A 51 -1.92 -1.74 5.12
N VAL A 52 -1.03 -2.72 5.32
CA VAL A 52 -1.15 -3.71 6.40
C VAL A 52 0.06 -3.52 7.31
N THR A 53 -0.20 -3.07 8.52
CA THR A 53 0.81 -2.91 9.57
C THR A 53 0.42 -3.76 10.78
N ARG A 54 1.42 -4.25 11.51
CA ARG A 54 1.22 -4.66 12.91
C ARG A 54 1.12 -3.43 13.80
#